data_AF-A0A6V8KS30-F1
#
_entry.id   AF-A0A6V8KS30-F1
#
_cell.length_a   1.000
_cell.length_b   1.000
_cell.length_c   1.000
_cell.angle_alpha   90.00
_cell.angle_beta   90.00
_cell.angle_gamma   90.00
#
_symmetry.space_group_name_H-M   'P 1'
#
loop_
_entity.id
_entity.type
_entity.pdbx_description
1 polymer ?
#
loop_
_entity_poly.entity_id
_entity_poly.type
_entity_poly.pdbx_seq_one_letter_code
_entity_poly.pdbx_strand_id
1 'polypeptide(L)' 'MDSLVVVAALLREITGESVAVTRATRLEDDLGLESVELAALGGALRARYGVDLPAYLAGLDIDELIELTVGDIAGLVTS' A
#
# COMPACT_ATOMS: atom_id res chain seq x y z
N MET A 1 -10.58 11.06 -8.55
CA MET A 1 -10.62 9.60 -8.31
C MET A 1 -10.17 9.39 -6.88
N ASP A 2 -10.95 8.69 -6.06
CA ASP A 2 -10.59 8.49 -4.65
C ASP A 2 -9.39 7.53 -4.57
N SER A 3 -8.24 8.01 -4.07
CA SER A 3 -7.00 7.23 -4.01
C SER A 3 -7.13 5.97 -3.18
N LEU A 4 -8.05 5.94 -2.22
CA LEU A 4 -8.40 4.74 -1.46
C LEU A 4 -8.94 3.62 -2.35
N VAL A 5 -9.81 3.97 -3.32
CA VAL A 5 -10.37 3.01 -4.28
C VAL A 5 -9.28 2.46 -5.20
N VAL A 6 -8.28 3.28 -5.53
CA VAL A 6 -7.12 2.86 -6.32
C VAL A 6 -6.31 1.82 -5.58
N VAL A 7 -5.93 2.11 -4.34
CA VAL A 7 -5.13 1.18 -3.53
C VAL A 7 -5.91 -0.11 -3.27
N ALA A 8 -7.20 -0.03 -2.95
CA ALA A 8 -8.05 -1.22 -2.80
C ALA A 8 -8.09 -2.08 -4.07
N ALA A 9 -8.15 -1.46 -5.25
CA ALA A 9 -8.14 -2.18 -6.52
C ALA A 9 -6.77 -2.85 -6.78
N LEU A 10 -5.66 -2.17 -6.48
CA LEU A 10 -4.32 -2.74 -6.58
C LEU A 10 -4.14 -3.93 -5.64
N LEU A 11 -4.56 -3.80 -4.39
CA LEU A 11 -4.50 -4.87 -3.40
C LEU A 11 -5.30 -6.09 -3.87
N ARG A 12 -6.51 -5.89 -4.41
CA ARG A 12 -7.30 -6.99 -5.00
C ARG A 12 -6.61 -7.67 -6.17
N GLU A 13 -5.92 -6.91 -7.03
CA GLU A 13 -5.18 -7.49 -8.15
C GLU A 13 -3.98 -8.33 -7.70
N ILE A 14 -3.36 -7.99 -6.57
CA ILE A 14 -2.16 -8.66 -6.04
C ILE A 14 -2.53 -9.86 -5.18
N THR A 15 -3.44 -9.67 -4.22
CA THR A 15 -3.86 -10.70 -3.25
C THR A 15 -4.92 -11.64 -3.84
N GLY A 16 -5.64 -11.21 -4.88
CA GLY A 16 -6.82 -11.90 -5.39
C GLY A 16 -8.08 -11.71 -4.54
N GLU A 17 -7.99 -11.01 -3.41
CA GLU A 17 -9.08 -10.85 -2.45
C GLU A 17 -9.67 -9.43 -2.47
N SER A 18 -11.00 -9.35 -2.34
CA SER A 18 -11.69 -8.07 -2.21
C SER A 18 -11.89 -7.74 -0.75
N VAL A 19 -10.99 -6.94 -0.19
CA VAL A 19 -11.07 -6.47 1.20
C VAL A 19 -11.64 -5.05 1.26
N ALA A 20 -12.52 -4.81 2.23
CA ALA A 20 -12.99 -3.46 2.54
C ALA A 20 -11.92 -2.74 3.37
N VAL A 21 -11.38 -1.65 2.83
CA VAL A 21 -10.30 -0.89 3.47
C VAL A 21 -10.73 0.54 3.78
N THR A 22 -10.15 1.09 4.84
CA THR A 22 -10.26 2.50 5.21
C THR A 22 -8.86 3.14 5.22
N ARG A 23 -8.77 4.46 5.38
CA ARG A 23 -7.45 5.12 5.51
C ARG A 23 -6.66 4.63 6.73
N ALA A 24 -7.33 4.16 7.77
CA ALA A 24 -6.70 3.69 9.00
C ALA A 24 -6.34 2.18 8.96
N THR A 25 -6.73 1.46 7.91
CA THR A 25 -6.45 0.03 7.79
C THR A 25 -4.95 -0.19 7.64
N ARG A 26 -4.34 -0.95 8.56
CA ARG A 26 -2.92 -1.29 8.59
C ARG A 26 -2.59 -2.39 7.59
N LEU A 27 -1.44 -2.25 6.92
CA LEU A 27 -1.02 -3.22 5.90
C LEU A 27 -0.68 -4.58 6.52
N GLU A 28 0.12 -4.60 7.59
CA GLU A 28 0.51 -5.86 8.24
C GLU A 28 -0.57 -6.35 9.21
N ASP A 29 -0.97 -5.55 10.18
CA ASP A 29 -1.88 -5.98 11.26
C ASP A 29 -3.31 -6.30 10.77
N ASP A 30 -3.90 -5.45 9.92
CA ASP A 30 -5.30 -5.61 9.52
C ASP A 30 -5.45 -6.45 8.25
N LEU A 31 -4.55 -6.28 7.28
CA LEU A 31 -4.61 -7.01 6.01
C LEU A 31 -3.75 -8.27 5.98
N GLY A 32 -2.83 -8.44 6.93
CA GLY A 32 -1.90 -9.56 6.91
C GLY A 32 -0.98 -9.53 5.68
N LEU A 33 -0.72 -8.35 5.10
CA LEU A 33 -0.04 -8.22 3.83
C LEU A 33 1.39 -8.78 3.93
N GLU A 34 1.68 -9.79 3.13
CA GLU A 34 2.99 -10.43 3.14
C GLU A 34 4.04 -9.53 2.47
N SER A 35 5.32 -9.70 2.83
CA SER A 35 6.41 -8.92 2.23
C SER A 35 6.49 -9.07 0.70
N VAL A 36 6.05 -10.22 0.16
CA VAL A 36 5.97 -10.47 -1.30
C VAL A 36 4.86 -9.63 -1.94
N GLU A 37 3.70 -9.52 -1.28
CA GLU A 37 2.57 -8.72 -1.76
C GLU A 37 2.89 -7.22 -1.66
N LEU A 38 3.57 -6.81 -0.61
CA LEU A 38 4.08 -5.43 -0.46
C LEU A 38 5.10 -5.09 -1.57
N ALA A 39 6.00 -6.01 -1.90
CA ALA A 39 6.94 -5.83 -3.01
C ALA A 39 6.20 -5.74 -4.37
N ALA A 40 5.16 -6.56 -4.57
CA ALA A 40 4.32 -6.49 -5.77
C ALA A 40 3.55 -5.17 -5.86
N LEU A 41 3.04 -4.66 -4.73
CA LEU A 41 2.39 -3.35 -4.64
C LEU A 41 3.34 -2.23 -5.03
N GLY A 42 4.58 -2.26 -4.52
CA GLY A 42 5.61 -1.29 -4.91
C GLY A 42 5.92 -1.32 -6.41
N GLY A 43 6.00 -2.52 -7.00
CA GLY A 43 6.15 -2.68 -8.45
C GLY A 43 4.99 -2.09 -9.25
N ALA A 44 3.75 -2.33 -8.82
CA ALA A 44 2.56 -1.79 -9.46
C ALA A 44 2.47 -0.25 -9.35
N LEU A 45 2.78 0.30 -8.18
CA LEU A 45 2.81 1.74 -7.93
C LEU A 45 3.85 2.43 -8.81
N ARG A 46 5.05 1.86 -8.93
CA ARG A 46 6.11 2.38 -9.81
C ARG A 46 5.70 2.35 -11.27
N ALA A 47 5.11 1.26 -11.73
CA ALA A 47 4.71 1.10 -13.12
C ALA A 47 3.54 2.02 -13.54
N ARG A 48 2.59 2.28 -12.64
CA ARG A 48 1.35 3.03 -12.95
C ARG A 48 1.40 4.50 -12.54
N TYR A 49 2.13 4.82 -11.48
CA TYR A 49 2.14 6.16 -10.86
C TYR A 49 3.55 6.76 -10.75
N GLY A 50 4.61 6.02 -11.09
CA GLY A 50 5.99 6.50 -10.96
C GLY A 50 6.48 6.61 -9.51
N VAL A 51 5.73 6.07 -8.55
CA VAL A 51 6.05 6.09 -7.11
C VAL A 51 7.06 4.99 -6.78
N ASP A 52 8.13 5.35 -6.07
CA ASP A 52 9.13 4.40 -5.56
C ASP A 52 8.81 4.04 -4.10
N LEU A 53 7.93 3.04 -3.92
CA LEU A 53 7.53 2.57 -2.59
C LEU A 53 8.74 2.03 -1.78
N PRO A 54 9.65 1.21 -2.32
CA PRO A 54 10.85 0.81 -1.59
C PRO A 54 11.68 1.97 -1.06
N ALA A 55 11.84 3.05 -1.84
CA ALA A 55 12.55 4.24 -1.37
C ALA A 55 11.80 4.96 -0.24
N TYR A 56 10.47 5.00 -0.30
CA TYR A 56 9.64 5.54 0.78
C TYR A 56 9.78 4.70 2.06
N LEU A 57 9.66 3.37 1.97
CA LEU A 57 9.78 2.46 3.11
C LEU A 57 11.18 2.50 3.74
N ALA A 58 12.23 2.66 2.94
CA ALA A 58 13.60 2.78 3.44
C ALA A 58 13.86 4.04 4.27
N GLY A 59 12.96 5.03 4.21
CA GLY A 59 13.01 6.24 5.03
C GLY A 59 12.24 6.15 6.34
N LEU A 60 11.53 5.04 6.58
CA LEU A 60 10.71 4.83 7.78
C LEU A 60 11.48 4.06 8.85
N ASP A 61 11.21 4.40 10.11
CA ASP A 61 11.63 3.60 11.26
C ASP A 61 10.77 2.34 11.42
N ILE A 62 11.23 1.37 12.22
CA ILE A 62 10.52 0.10 12.44
C ILE A 62 9.10 0.32 12.98
N ASP A 63 8.93 1.26 13.91
CA ASP A 63 7.61 1.58 14.47
C ASP A 63 6.66 2.15 13.39
N GLU A 64 7.19 2.94 12.46
CA GLU A 64 6.41 3.51 11.34
C GLU A 64 6.06 2.46 10.29
N LEU A 65 6.94 1.48 10.05
CA LEU A 65 6.66 0.35 9.15
C LEU A 65 5.51 -0.51 9.69
N ILE A 66 5.49 -0.79 10.99
CA ILE A 66 4.43 -1.57 11.65
C ILE A 66 3.10 -0.82 11.59
N GLU A 67 3.12 0.50 11.77
CA GLU A 67 1.94 1.36 11.77
C GLU A 67 1.47 1.75 10.35
N LEU A 68 2.13 1.28 9.29
CA LEU A 68 1.88 1.71 7.93
C LEU A 68 0.47 1.36 7.45
N THR A 69 -0.25 2.35 6.94
CA THR A 69 -1.66 2.22 6.57
C THR A 69 -1.92 2.29 5.06
N VAL A 70 -3.10 1.83 4.65
CA VAL A 70 -3.64 2.06 3.30
C VAL A 70 -3.75 3.56 2.99
N GLY A 71 -3.99 4.41 4.00
CA GLY A 71 -4.02 5.86 3.86
C GLY A 71 -2.70 6.45 3.42
N ASP A 72 -1.59 5.95 3.96
CA ASP A 72 -0.24 6.39 3.62
C ASP A 72 0.09 6.06 2.16
N ILE A 73 -0.21 4.83 1.73
CA ILE A 73 -0.06 4.41 0.33
C ILE A 73 -0.96 5.23 -0.61
N ALA A 74 -2.20 5.51 -0.19
CA ALA A 74 -3.13 6.33 -0.98
C ALA A 74 -2.64 7.78 -1.12
N GLY A 75 -1.87 8.29 -0.16
CA GLY A 75 -1.20 9.59 -0.25
C GLY A 75 -0.19 9.65 -1.39
N LEU A 76 0.56 8.56 -1.61
CA LEU A 76 1.61 8.48 -2.62
C LEU A 76 1.08 8.57 -4.06
N VAL A 77 -0.11 8.04 -4.33
CA VAL A 77 -0.72 8.07 -5.68
C VAL A 77 -1.46 9.37 -6.01
N THR A 78 -1.52 10.31 -5.06
CA THR A 78 -2.26 11.58 -5.19
C THR A 78 -1.34 12.79 -5.44
N SER A 79 -0.01 12.64 -5.32
CA SER A 79 0.98 13.71 -5.47
C SER A 79 1.59 13.80 -6.87
#